data_AF-A0A3Q4G8R5-F1
#
_entry.id   AF-A0A3Q4G8R5-F1
#
_cell.length_a   1.000
_cell.length_b   1.000
_cell.length_c   1.000
_cell.angle_alpha   90.00
_cell.angle_beta   90.00
_cell.angle_gamma   90.00
#
_symmetry.space_group_name_H-M   'P 1'
#
loop_
_entity.id
_entity.type
_entity.pdbx_description
1 polymer ?
#
loop_
_entity_poly.entity_id
_entity_poly.type
_entity_poly.pdbx_seq_one_letter_code
_entity_poly.pdbx_strand_id
1 'polypeptide(L)'
;MDAAQESEEKVADGTSPDSNDDFKCEDISVEDELSLKEGEEDLEATVKAIQDRAEASARPSSTNRTSKPPAIVDFLRNFLFQMGMPETLDCFQTEWNEMVQKGLLKEEGLTVTPFVHIENQRLENELKTALKEMEEYRRAVSAAAGTLVRVQKNRDFHRMQHKRVVQEKNLLIEEMRKVKMQCNSYEPAVKRMNEKYEVVLKQVMLAALERDKAFREVNSSSVQPSVEGGNGEERRA
;
A
#
# COMPACT_ATOMS: atom_id res chain seq x y z
N MET A 1 70.49 20.94 -1.66
CA MET A 1 70.77 22.37 -1.84
C MET A 1 69.60 22.89 -2.64
N ASP A 2 68.48 23.17 -1.96
CA ASP A 2 68.05 24.51 -1.51
C ASP A 2 67.60 25.36 -2.72
N ALA A 3 66.43 26.01 -2.79
CA ALA A 3 65.50 26.46 -1.76
C ALA A 3 64.08 26.71 -2.35
N ALA A 4 63.20 27.18 -1.47
CA ALA A 4 61.74 27.29 -1.49
C ALA A 4 61.08 28.37 -2.39
N GLN A 5 59.74 28.43 -2.23
CA GLN A 5 58.74 29.49 -2.50
C GLN A 5 58.00 29.45 -3.85
N GLU A 6 56.73 29.82 -3.98
CA GLU A 6 55.56 30.06 -3.10
C GLU A 6 54.35 30.27 -4.05
N SER A 7 53.14 30.10 -3.54
CA SER A 7 51.81 30.16 -4.16
C SER A 7 51.46 31.40 -4.98
N GLU A 8 50.55 31.27 -5.97
CA GLU A 8 49.24 31.95 -5.93
C GLU A 8 48.29 31.54 -7.06
N GLU A 9 47.03 31.36 -6.67
CA GLU A 9 45.92 30.81 -7.43
C GLU A 9 45.01 31.93 -7.96
N LYS A 10 44.72 31.79 -9.25
CA LYS A 10 43.84 32.54 -10.15
C LYS A 10 42.37 32.43 -9.76
N VAL A 11 41.64 33.55 -9.64
CA VAL A 11 40.20 33.60 -10.03
C VAL A 11 39.84 34.97 -10.62
N ALA A 12 39.24 34.91 -11.81
CA ALA A 12 38.68 36.00 -12.57
C ALA A 12 37.15 36.04 -12.42
N ASP A 13 36.63 37.27 -12.32
CA ASP A 13 35.50 37.89 -13.01
C ASP A 13 34.18 37.11 -13.29
N GLY A 14 33.06 37.81 -13.09
CA GLY A 14 31.73 37.37 -13.52
C GLY A 14 30.58 38.18 -12.91
N THR A 15 30.30 39.36 -13.48
CA THR A 15 29.07 40.15 -13.21
C THR A 15 27.90 39.64 -14.05
N SER A 16 26.73 39.42 -13.44
CA SER A 16 25.42 39.74 -14.06
C SER A 16 24.34 39.96 -12.99
N PRO A 17 23.55 41.05 -13.04
CA PRO A 17 22.40 41.27 -12.19
C PRO A 17 21.08 40.91 -12.90
N ASP A 18 20.03 40.70 -12.10
CA ASP A 18 18.62 40.58 -12.44
C ASP A 18 18.07 39.14 -12.60
N SER A 19 17.58 38.61 -11.49
CA SER A 19 16.49 37.66 -11.48
C SER A 19 15.67 37.94 -10.23
N ASN A 20 14.66 38.82 -10.38
CA ASN A 20 13.54 38.94 -9.45
C ASN A 20 12.82 37.59 -9.38
N ASP A 21 13.22 36.74 -8.44
CA ASP A 21 12.47 35.53 -8.10
C ASP A 21 11.47 35.90 -7.00
N ASP A 22 10.31 36.35 -7.47
CA ASP A 22 9.09 36.50 -6.71
C ASP A 22 8.72 35.12 -6.15
N PHE A 23 9.09 34.83 -4.90
CA PHE A 23 8.69 33.60 -4.19
C PHE A 23 7.20 33.64 -3.90
N LYS A 24 6.41 33.43 -4.95
CA LYS A 24 4.99 33.18 -4.87
C LYS A 24 4.85 31.78 -4.26
N CYS A 25 4.48 31.71 -2.99
CA CYS A 25 4.06 30.44 -2.38
C CYS A 25 2.89 29.89 -3.20
N GLU A 26 3.19 28.92 -4.05
CA GLU A 26 2.20 28.17 -4.78
C GLU A 26 1.27 27.50 -3.76
N ASP A 27 0.01 27.93 -3.76
CA ASP A 27 -1.05 27.36 -2.95
C ASP A 27 -1.27 25.94 -3.48
N ILE A 28 -0.61 24.96 -2.87
CA ILE A 28 -0.86 23.55 -3.14
C ILE A 28 -2.24 23.28 -2.56
N SER A 29 -3.26 23.42 -3.41
CA SER A 29 -4.57 22.84 -3.19
C SER A 29 -4.35 21.33 -3.13
N VAL A 30 -4.15 20.80 -1.93
CA VAL A 30 -4.17 19.35 -1.67
C VAL A 30 -5.63 18.90 -1.65
N GLU A 31 -6.31 19.14 -2.76
CA GLU A 31 -7.55 18.51 -3.13
C GLU A 31 -7.27 17.70 -4.39
N ASP A 32 -6.32 16.78 -4.26
CA ASP A 32 -6.21 15.67 -5.19
C ASP A 32 -6.66 14.43 -4.43
N GLU A 33 -7.90 14.06 -4.73
CA GLU A 33 -8.48 12.72 -4.77
C GLU A 33 -7.43 11.60 -4.77
N LEU A 34 -6.82 11.30 -3.61
CA LEU A 34 -6.01 10.10 -3.45
C LEU A 34 -6.92 8.90 -3.20
N SER A 35 -7.49 8.44 -4.33
CA SER A 35 -7.64 7.04 -4.73
C SER A 35 -7.98 6.06 -3.61
N LEU A 36 -9.28 5.95 -3.31
CA LEU A 36 -9.88 4.80 -2.61
C LEU A 36 -10.28 3.69 -3.60
N LYS A 37 -9.51 3.47 -4.68
CA LYS A 37 -9.84 2.48 -5.72
C LYS A 37 -9.04 1.17 -5.66
N GLU A 38 -8.11 1.05 -4.72
CA GLU A 38 -7.22 -0.12 -4.61
C GLU A 38 -7.80 -1.25 -3.73
N GLY A 39 -9.09 -1.20 -3.40
CA GLY A 39 -9.75 -2.21 -2.53
C GLY A 39 -11.09 -2.75 -3.04
N GLU A 40 -11.65 -2.19 -4.12
CA GLU A 40 -12.95 -2.65 -4.66
C GLU A 40 -12.80 -3.82 -5.64
N GLU A 41 -11.68 -3.91 -6.37
CA GLU A 41 -11.45 -4.95 -7.38
C GLU A 41 -11.31 -6.36 -6.78
N ASP A 42 -10.77 -6.47 -5.56
CA ASP A 42 -10.58 -7.74 -4.83
C ASP A 42 -11.90 -8.26 -4.20
N LEU A 43 -12.79 -7.36 -3.77
CA LEU A 43 -14.09 -7.73 -3.23
C LEU A 43 -15.02 -8.25 -4.34
N GLU A 44 -15.07 -7.58 -5.49
CA GLU A 44 -15.86 -7.99 -6.66
C GLU A 44 -15.40 -9.37 -7.17
N ALA A 45 -14.08 -9.59 -7.27
CA ALA A 45 -13.51 -10.89 -7.65
C ALA A 45 -13.86 -12.00 -6.65
N THR A 46 -13.85 -11.69 -5.35
CA THR A 46 -14.22 -12.64 -4.28
C THR A 46 -15.71 -12.98 -4.33
N VAL A 47 -16.59 -12.00 -4.54
CA VAL A 47 -18.04 -12.20 -4.68
C VAL A 47 -18.35 -13.07 -5.90
N LYS A 48 -17.72 -12.79 -7.04
CA LYS A 48 -17.86 -13.59 -8.27
C LYS A 48 -17.38 -15.03 -8.08
N ALA A 49 -16.26 -15.24 -7.39
CA ALA A 49 -15.76 -16.58 -7.09
C ALA A 49 -16.69 -17.39 -6.16
N ILE A 50 -17.38 -16.73 -5.22
CA ILE A 50 -18.39 -17.36 -4.36
C ILE A 50 -19.64 -17.73 -5.17
N GLN A 51 -20.09 -16.82 -6.04
CA GLN A 51 -21.23 -17.03 -6.95
C GLN A 51 -20.98 -18.22 -7.88
N ASP A 52 -19.82 -18.26 -8.56
CA ASP A 52 -19.44 -19.32 -9.49
C ASP A 52 -19.34 -20.69 -8.78
N ARG A 53 -18.88 -20.71 -7.52
CA ARG A 53 -18.82 -21.93 -6.70
C ARG A 53 -20.20 -22.41 -6.24
N ALA A 54 -21.11 -21.48 -5.94
CA ALA A 54 -22.50 -21.81 -5.60
C ALA A 54 -23.23 -22.40 -6.81
N GLU A 55 -23.01 -21.83 -8.00
CA GLU A 55 -23.58 -22.32 -9.27
C GLU A 55 -22.99 -23.67 -9.70
N ALA A 56 -21.69 -23.91 -9.48
CA ALA A 56 -21.06 -25.21 -9.71
C ALA A 56 -21.58 -26.32 -8.76
N SER A 57 -21.94 -25.97 -7.53
CA SER A 57 -22.50 -26.90 -6.54
C SER A 57 -23.99 -27.17 -6.74
N ALA A 58 -24.71 -26.31 -7.45
CA ALA A 58 -26.14 -26.45 -7.74
C ALA A 58 -26.45 -27.44 -8.89
N ARG A 59 -25.44 -28.01 -9.53
CA ARG A 59 -25.60 -28.98 -10.62
C ARG A 59 -26.06 -30.32 -10.03
N PRO A 60 -27.30 -30.79 -10.27
CA PRO A 60 -27.76 -32.03 -9.69
C PRO A 60 -26.99 -33.18 -10.35
N SER A 61 -26.12 -33.85 -9.61
CA SER A 61 -25.56 -35.13 -10.04
C SER A 61 -26.70 -36.16 -9.98
N SER A 62 -27.44 -36.26 -11.07
CA SER A 62 -28.40 -37.34 -11.34
C SER A 62 -27.62 -38.65 -11.42
N THR A 63 -27.30 -39.23 -10.26
CA THR A 63 -26.94 -40.63 -10.14
C THR A 63 -28.22 -41.40 -9.83
N ASN A 64 -29.02 -41.60 -10.88
CA ASN A 64 -30.10 -42.57 -10.87
C ASN A 64 -29.50 -43.95 -10.68
N ARG A 65 -29.28 -44.35 -9.42
CA ARG A 65 -29.00 -45.73 -9.06
C ARG A 65 -30.33 -46.45 -9.01
N THR A 66 -30.81 -46.89 -10.17
CA THR A 66 -31.84 -47.92 -10.28
C THR A 66 -31.24 -49.24 -9.79
N SER A 67 -31.16 -49.40 -8.48
CA SER A 67 -30.82 -50.65 -7.84
C SER A 67 -32.07 -51.51 -7.86
N LYS A 68 -32.14 -52.50 -8.75
CA LYS A 68 -33.04 -53.65 -8.55
C LYS A 68 -32.87 -54.12 -7.09
N PRO A 69 -33.97 -54.47 -6.38
CA PRO A 69 -33.85 -54.99 -5.02
C PRO A 69 -32.89 -56.18 -5.01
N PRO A 70 -31.87 -56.20 -4.12
CA PRO A 70 -30.98 -57.35 -4.01
C PRO A 70 -31.81 -58.60 -3.70
N ALA A 71 -31.44 -59.74 -4.31
CA ALA A 71 -32.01 -61.02 -3.90
C ALA A 71 -31.70 -61.27 -2.42
N ILE A 72 -32.55 -62.02 -1.71
CA ILE A 72 -32.38 -62.33 -0.28
C ILE A 72 -30.98 -62.92 0.01
N VAL A 73 -30.45 -63.67 -0.96
CA VAL A 73 -29.12 -64.26 -0.93
C VAL A 73 -28.02 -63.20 -0.85
N ASP A 74 -28.14 -62.11 -1.60
CA ASP A 74 -27.17 -61.01 -1.59
C ASP A 74 -27.23 -60.21 -0.28
N PHE A 75 -28.43 -60.06 0.29
CA PHE A 75 -28.59 -59.53 1.64
C PHE A 75 -27.85 -60.40 2.67
N LEU A 76 -28.06 -61.72 2.67
CA LEU A 76 -27.38 -62.62 3.61
C LEU A 76 -25.86 -62.59 3.45
N ARG A 77 -25.35 -62.56 2.21
CA ARG A 77 -23.91 -62.41 1.95
C ARG A 77 -23.36 -61.10 2.53
N ASN A 78 -24.02 -59.98 2.24
CA ASN A 78 -23.62 -58.67 2.77
C ASN A 78 -23.73 -58.60 4.30
N PHE A 79 -24.75 -59.22 4.88
CA PHE A 79 -24.95 -59.26 6.33
C PHE A 79 -23.82 -60.05 7.01
N LEU A 80 -23.54 -61.27 6.56
CA LEU A 80 -22.47 -62.10 7.11
C LEU A 80 -21.09 -61.43 6.95
N PHE A 81 -20.88 -60.74 5.82
CA PHE A 81 -19.69 -59.95 5.59
C PHE A 81 -19.59 -58.74 6.54
N GLN A 82 -20.64 -57.93 6.68
CA GLN A 82 -20.66 -56.76 7.57
C GLN A 82 -20.52 -57.14 9.04
N MET A 83 -21.09 -58.26 9.45
CA MET A 83 -20.99 -58.77 10.81
C MET A 83 -19.65 -59.46 11.11
N GLY A 84 -18.74 -59.52 10.12
CA GLY A 84 -17.40 -60.07 10.31
C GLY A 84 -17.38 -61.58 10.51
N MET A 85 -18.28 -62.32 9.86
CA MET A 85 -18.40 -63.78 9.94
C MET A 85 -17.95 -64.47 8.63
N PRO A 86 -16.65 -64.43 8.29
CA PRO A 86 -16.16 -64.93 7.00
C PRO A 86 -16.27 -66.46 6.86
N GLU A 87 -16.07 -67.22 7.93
CA GLU A 87 -16.17 -68.69 7.92
C GLU A 87 -17.62 -69.14 7.68
N THR A 88 -18.59 -68.48 8.32
CA THR A 88 -20.02 -68.71 8.11
C THR A 88 -20.45 -68.32 6.70
N LEU A 89 -19.90 -67.23 6.17
CA LEU A 89 -20.12 -66.79 4.79
C LEU A 89 -19.60 -67.83 3.79
N ASP A 90 -18.43 -68.41 4.03
CA ASP A 90 -17.80 -69.41 3.15
C ASP A 90 -18.58 -70.74 3.13
N CYS A 91 -18.98 -71.24 4.31
CA CYS A 91 -19.89 -72.40 4.41
C CYS A 91 -21.21 -72.14 3.69
N PHE A 92 -21.85 -70.98 3.94
CA PHE A 92 -23.10 -70.61 3.29
C PHE A 92 -22.96 -70.56 1.76
N GLN A 93 -21.89 -69.97 1.24
CA GLN A 93 -21.64 -69.90 -0.21
C GLN A 93 -21.43 -71.30 -0.81
N THR A 94 -20.69 -72.16 -0.11
CA THR A 94 -20.41 -73.53 -0.56
C THR A 94 -21.67 -74.37 -0.63
N GLU A 95 -22.47 -74.40 0.44
CA GLU A 95 -23.74 -75.14 0.49
C GLU A 95 -24.76 -74.58 -0.51
N TRP A 96 -24.82 -73.26 -0.65
CA TRP A 96 -25.70 -72.61 -1.63
C TRP A 96 -25.37 -73.03 -3.06
N ASN A 97 -24.09 -73.01 -3.43
CA ASN A 97 -23.63 -73.41 -4.76
C ASN A 97 -23.90 -74.89 -5.03
N GLU A 98 -23.70 -75.75 -4.03
CA GLU A 98 -24.02 -77.19 -4.11
C GLU A 98 -25.52 -77.43 -4.34
N MET A 99 -26.38 -76.67 -3.65
CA MET A 99 -27.83 -76.75 -3.79
C MET A 99 -28.33 -76.25 -5.15
N VAL A 100 -27.70 -75.20 -5.70
CA VAL A 100 -27.97 -74.70 -7.06
C VAL A 100 -27.56 -75.75 -8.10
N GLN A 101 -26.36 -76.34 -7.98
CA GLN A 101 -25.88 -77.36 -8.92
C GLN A 101 -26.74 -78.62 -8.94
N LYS A 102 -27.32 -79.01 -7.80
CA LYS A 102 -28.25 -80.14 -7.68
C LYS A 102 -29.67 -79.82 -8.20
N GLY A 103 -29.94 -78.57 -8.62
CA GLY A 103 -31.25 -78.14 -9.11
C GLY A 103 -32.34 -78.13 -8.04
N LEU A 104 -31.96 -78.13 -6.76
CA LEU A 104 -32.89 -78.19 -5.62
C LEU A 104 -33.48 -76.81 -5.27
N LEU A 105 -32.91 -75.74 -5.79
CA LEU A 105 -33.38 -74.37 -5.61
C LEU A 105 -34.00 -73.85 -6.90
N LYS A 106 -35.28 -73.45 -6.84
CA LYS A 106 -35.93 -72.67 -7.89
C LYS A 106 -35.60 -71.20 -7.64
N GLU A 107 -34.80 -70.63 -8.54
CA GLU A 107 -34.25 -69.28 -8.43
C GLU A 107 -35.35 -68.20 -8.36
N GLU A 108 -36.55 -68.47 -8.89
CA GLU A 108 -37.69 -67.54 -8.89
C GLU A 108 -38.24 -67.13 -7.51
N GLY A 109 -37.92 -67.85 -6.42
CA GLY A 109 -38.53 -67.64 -5.09
C GLY A 109 -37.81 -66.69 -4.12
N LEU A 110 -36.58 -66.25 -4.42
CA LEU A 110 -35.66 -65.59 -3.46
C LEU A 110 -35.60 -64.06 -3.59
N THR A 111 -36.64 -63.45 -4.15
CA THR A 111 -36.51 -62.19 -4.88
C THR A 111 -36.66 -60.91 -4.06
N VAL A 112 -37.00 -60.97 -2.77
CA VAL A 112 -37.31 -59.74 -2.03
C VAL A 112 -36.56 -59.66 -0.71
N THR A 113 -35.43 -58.97 -0.72
CA THR A 113 -34.84 -58.42 0.52
C THR A 113 -35.92 -57.63 1.26
N PRO A 114 -36.09 -57.81 2.59
CA PRO A 114 -37.12 -57.11 3.34
C PRO A 114 -37.06 -55.59 3.10
N PHE A 115 -38.19 -55.00 2.72
CA PHE A 115 -38.31 -53.56 2.45
C PHE A 115 -37.74 -52.69 3.59
N VAL A 116 -37.94 -53.14 4.83
CA VAL A 116 -37.40 -52.50 6.05
C VAL A 116 -35.89 -52.38 6.02
N HIS A 117 -35.16 -53.35 5.47
CA HIS A 117 -33.71 -53.27 5.37
C HIS A 117 -33.28 -52.23 4.34
N ILE A 118 -33.91 -52.22 3.17
CA ILE A 118 -33.60 -51.23 2.11
C ILE A 118 -33.79 -49.82 2.67
N GLU A 119 -34.88 -49.63 3.42
CA GLU A 119 -35.19 -48.37 4.06
C GLU A 119 -34.21 -47.99 5.17
N ASN A 120 -33.82 -48.93 6.04
CA ASN A 120 -32.78 -48.67 7.05
C ASN A 120 -31.45 -48.29 6.42
N GLN A 121 -31.04 -48.98 5.34
CA GLN A 121 -29.80 -48.64 4.65
C GLN A 121 -29.87 -47.26 3.99
N ARG A 122 -31.04 -46.88 3.45
CA ARG A 122 -31.29 -45.53 2.93
C ARG A 122 -31.14 -44.49 4.05
N LEU A 123 -31.79 -44.71 5.19
CA LEU A 123 -31.74 -43.83 6.35
C LEU A 123 -30.34 -43.72 6.95
N GLU A 124 -29.58 -44.81 7.03
CA GLU A 124 -28.19 -44.80 7.48
C GLU A 124 -27.29 -43.97 6.55
N ASN A 125 -27.48 -44.10 5.24
CA ASN A 125 -26.75 -43.31 4.26
C ASN A 125 -27.11 -41.81 4.36
N GLU A 126 -28.37 -41.49 4.57
CA GLU A 126 -28.83 -40.11 4.80
C GLU A 126 -28.25 -39.54 6.08
N LEU A 127 -28.29 -40.30 7.19
CA LEU A 127 -27.69 -39.89 8.45
C LEU A 127 -26.19 -39.64 8.31
N LYS A 128 -25.48 -40.56 7.64
CA LYS A 128 -24.03 -40.41 7.38
C LYS A 128 -23.72 -39.18 6.55
N THR A 129 -24.54 -38.89 5.54
CA THR A 129 -24.40 -37.72 4.68
C THR A 129 -24.66 -36.44 5.47
N ALA A 130 -25.76 -36.38 6.22
CA ALA A 130 -26.11 -35.24 7.07
C ALA A 130 -25.05 -34.95 8.14
N LEU A 131 -24.48 -35.99 8.76
CA LEU A 131 -23.38 -35.84 9.73
C LEU A 131 -22.12 -35.26 9.07
N LYS A 132 -21.79 -35.72 7.86
CA LYS A 132 -20.64 -35.20 7.11
C LYS A 132 -20.84 -33.72 6.74
N GLU A 133 -22.03 -33.37 6.25
CA GLU A 133 -22.38 -31.98 5.94
C GLU A 133 -22.32 -31.09 7.19
N MET A 134 -22.87 -31.56 8.31
CA MET A 134 -22.81 -30.83 9.59
C MET A 134 -21.35 -30.52 9.99
N GLU A 135 -20.45 -31.48 9.85
CA GLU A 135 -19.02 -31.29 10.17
C GLU A 135 -18.33 -30.35 9.17
N GLU A 136 -18.71 -30.39 7.89
CA GLU A 136 -18.26 -29.42 6.89
C GLU A 136 -18.72 -27.99 7.21
N TYR A 137 -19.99 -27.80 7.55
CA TYR A 137 -20.51 -26.50 7.98
C TYR A 137 -19.83 -26.01 9.26
N ARG A 138 -19.62 -26.89 10.24
CA ARG A 138 -18.92 -26.54 11.48
C ARG A 138 -17.50 -26.03 11.22
N ARG A 139 -16.76 -26.68 10.31
CA ARG A 139 -15.43 -26.22 9.89
C ARG A 139 -15.50 -24.89 9.14
N ALA A 140 -16.45 -24.73 8.22
CA ALA A 140 -16.64 -23.49 7.47
C ALA A 140 -16.96 -22.31 8.39
N VAL A 141 -17.89 -22.48 9.34
CA VAL A 141 -18.25 -21.48 10.34
C VAL A 141 -17.04 -21.11 11.20
N SER A 142 -16.25 -22.09 11.64
CA SER A 142 -15.05 -21.83 12.45
C SER A 142 -14.01 -21.01 11.67
N ALA A 143 -13.79 -21.33 10.39
CA ALA A 143 -12.89 -20.58 9.52
C ALA A 143 -13.40 -19.14 9.25
N ALA A 144 -14.71 -18.99 9.01
CA ALA A 144 -15.34 -17.69 8.82
C ALA A 144 -15.23 -16.82 10.08
N ALA A 145 -15.49 -17.39 11.26
CA ALA A 145 -15.35 -16.70 12.54
C ALA A 145 -13.90 -16.22 12.77
N GLY A 146 -12.91 -17.07 12.48
CA GLY A 146 -11.49 -16.67 12.56
C GLY A 146 -11.13 -15.54 11.60
N THR A 147 -11.70 -15.55 10.39
CA THR A 147 -11.48 -14.49 9.39
C THR A 147 -12.14 -13.17 9.81
N LEU A 148 -13.37 -13.23 10.33
CA LEU A 148 -14.09 -12.07 10.84
C LEU A 148 -13.30 -11.35 11.93
N VAL A 149 -12.73 -12.09 12.89
CA VAL A 149 -11.89 -11.51 13.94
C VAL A 149 -10.65 -10.80 13.36
N ARG A 150 -10.00 -11.38 12.34
CA ARG A 150 -8.86 -10.72 11.67
C ARG A 150 -9.27 -9.42 10.98
N VAL A 151 -10.38 -9.43 10.23
CA VAL A 151 -10.90 -8.24 9.54
C VAL A 151 -11.28 -7.15 10.53
N GLN A 152 -11.95 -7.50 11.63
CA GLN A 152 -12.30 -6.54 12.68
C GLN A 152 -11.06 -5.88 13.29
N LYS A 153 -10.03 -6.66 13.62
CA LYS A 153 -8.76 -6.12 14.13
C LYS A 153 -8.10 -5.18 13.12
N ASN A 154 -8.09 -5.55 11.83
CA ASN A 154 -7.50 -4.71 10.80
C ASN A 154 -8.27 -3.39 10.63
N ARG A 155 -9.60 -3.46 10.54
CA ARG A 155 -10.48 -2.28 10.50
C ARG A 155 -10.23 -1.35 11.70
N ASP A 156 -10.12 -1.92 12.90
CA ASP A 156 -9.91 -1.14 14.12
C ASP A 156 -8.52 -0.50 14.16
N PHE A 157 -7.49 -1.21 13.66
CA PHE A 157 -6.16 -0.66 13.45
C PHE A 157 -6.18 0.53 12.48
N HIS A 158 -6.75 0.37 11.29
CA HIS A 158 -6.86 1.46 10.31
C HIS A 158 -7.62 2.66 10.88
N ARG A 159 -8.72 2.43 11.60
CA ARG A 159 -9.49 3.48 12.27
C ARG A 159 -8.66 4.23 13.31
N MET A 160 -7.84 3.52 14.10
CA MET A 160 -6.96 4.13 15.09
C MET A 160 -5.85 4.94 14.41
N GLN A 161 -5.22 4.39 13.37
CA GLN A 161 -4.16 5.06 12.62
C GLN A 161 -4.67 6.33 11.95
N HIS A 162 -5.82 6.27 11.27
CA HIS A 162 -6.41 7.45 10.65
C HIS A 162 -6.66 8.56 11.69
N LYS A 163 -7.19 8.22 12.87
CA LYS A 163 -7.37 9.19 13.96
C LYS A 163 -6.06 9.82 14.41
N ARG A 164 -5.00 9.03 14.58
CA ARG A 164 -3.66 9.53 14.92
C ARG A 164 -3.15 10.50 13.85
N VAL A 165 -3.18 10.10 12.59
CA VAL A 165 -2.70 10.91 11.45
C VAL A 165 -3.48 12.22 11.36
N VAL A 166 -4.80 12.20 11.57
CA VAL A 166 -5.61 13.43 11.58
C VAL A 166 -5.20 14.36 12.72
N GLN A 167 -4.90 13.82 13.91
CA GLN A 167 -4.43 14.63 15.04
C GLN A 167 -3.06 15.26 14.74
N GLU A 168 -2.11 14.48 14.23
CA GLU A 168 -0.77 14.95 13.85
C GLU A 168 -0.84 16.00 12.73
N LYS A 169 -1.67 15.76 11.71
CA LYS A 169 -1.95 16.74 10.64
C LYS A 169 -2.44 18.06 11.21
N ASN A 170 -3.41 18.02 12.12
CA ASN A 170 -3.99 19.22 12.71
C ASN A 170 -2.98 20.00 13.56
N LEU A 171 -2.09 19.30 14.28
CA LEU A 171 -0.99 19.92 15.02
C LEU A 171 -0.02 20.63 14.08
N LEU A 172 0.40 19.95 13.01
CA LEU A 172 1.33 20.51 12.02
C LEU A 172 0.75 21.73 11.32
N ILE A 173 -0.53 21.69 10.97
CA ILE A 173 -1.25 22.85 10.42
C ILE A 173 -1.17 24.05 11.38
N GLU A 174 -1.34 23.82 12.67
CA GLU A 174 -1.28 24.89 13.67
C GLU A 174 0.14 25.46 13.83
N GLU A 175 1.16 24.60 13.81
CA GLU A 175 2.56 25.03 13.82
C GLU A 175 2.92 25.84 12.57
N MET A 176 2.48 25.39 11.39
CA MET A 176 2.68 26.09 10.12
C MET A 176 2.04 27.49 10.16
N ARG A 177 0.83 27.63 10.74
CA ARG A 177 0.19 28.94 10.93
C ARG A 177 1.02 29.85 11.83
N LYS A 178 1.55 29.33 12.94
CA LYS A 178 2.41 30.11 13.86
C LYS A 178 3.67 30.61 13.17
N VAL A 179 4.35 29.74 12.43
CA VAL A 179 5.54 30.11 11.65
C VAL A 179 5.20 31.17 10.61
N LYS A 180 4.10 30.99 9.86
CA LYS A 180 3.64 31.99 8.88
C LYS A 180 3.38 33.35 9.51
N MET A 181 2.71 33.38 10.67
CA MET A 181 2.50 34.63 11.41
C MET A 181 3.82 35.29 11.83
N GLN A 182 4.81 34.51 12.26
CA GLN A 182 6.14 35.02 12.60
C GLN A 182 6.87 35.58 11.38
N CYS A 183 6.87 34.87 10.24
CA CYS A 183 7.45 35.35 8.99
C CYS A 183 6.83 36.70 8.57
N ASN A 184 5.50 36.79 8.56
CA ASN A 184 4.78 38.01 8.24
C ASN A 184 5.13 39.17 9.21
N SER A 185 5.44 38.86 10.47
CA SER A 185 5.83 39.87 11.45
C SER A 185 7.25 40.43 11.22
N TYR A 186 8.17 39.61 10.69
CA TYR A 186 9.54 40.01 10.40
C TYR A 186 9.71 40.69 9.06
N GLU A 187 8.85 40.37 8.08
CA GLU A 187 8.83 40.96 6.75
C GLU A 187 8.95 42.50 6.72
N PRO A 188 8.17 43.29 7.49
CA PRO A 188 8.33 44.75 7.51
C PRO A 188 9.67 45.21 8.11
N ALA A 189 10.25 44.46 9.05
CA ALA A 189 11.55 44.80 9.62
C ALA A 189 12.67 44.61 8.60
N VAL A 190 12.64 43.50 7.84
CA VAL A 190 13.57 43.22 6.75
C VAL A 190 13.44 44.29 5.65
N LYS A 191 12.20 44.62 5.24
CA LYS A 191 11.96 45.66 4.24
C LYS A 191 12.56 47.01 4.62
N ARG A 192 12.35 47.45 5.87
CA ARG A 192 12.94 48.71 6.38
C ARG A 192 14.46 48.68 6.40
N MET A 193 15.07 47.54 6.70
CA MET A 193 16.53 47.40 6.69
C MET A 193 17.08 47.50 5.27
N ASN A 194 16.40 46.88 4.30
CA ASN A 194 16.75 46.97 2.87
C ASN A 194 16.64 48.42 2.36
N GLU A 195 15.55 49.11 2.68
CA GLU A 195 15.36 50.52 2.33
C GLU A 195 16.50 51.41 2.87
N LYS A 196 16.93 51.17 4.12
CA LYS A 196 18.08 51.89 4.71
C LYS A 196 19.39 51.57 4.00
N TYR A 197 19.63 50.31 3.68
CA TYR A 197 20.82 49.88 2.95
C TYR A 197 20.92 50.60 1.59
N GLU A 198 19.83 50.64 0.83
CA GLU A 198 19.75 51.35 -0.45
C GLU A 198 20.06 52.85 -0.32
N VAL A 199 19.55 53.50 0.74
CA VAL A 199 19.85 54.91 1.01
C VAL A 199 21.33 55.11 1.30
N VAL A 200 21.92 54.29 2.17
CA VAL A 200 23.35 54.37 2.52
C VAL A 200 24.22 54.11 1.29
N LEU A 201 23.87 53.11 0.47
CA LEU A 201 24.59 52.79 -0.76
C LEU A 201 24.62 53.98 -1.72
N LYS A 202 23.47 54.64 -1.93
CA LYS A 202 23.39 55.87 -2.75
C LYS A 202 24.24 57.00 -2.17
N GLN A 203 24.20 57.22 -0.86
CA GLN A 203 25.01 58.24 -0.19
C GLN A 203 26.52 57.97 -0.33
N VAL A 204 26.95 56.72 -0.16
CA VAL A 204 28.35 56.32 -0.34
C VAL A 204 28.81 56.57 -1.77
N MET A 205 27.96 56.24 -2.77
CA MET A 205 28.28 56.49 -4.17
C MET A 205 28.42 57.99 -4.47
N LEU A 206 27.52 58.83 -3.93
CA LEU A 206 27.61 60.29 -4.06
C LEU A 206 28.88 60.84 -3.39
N ALA A 207 29.18 60.40 -2.16
CA ALA A 207 30.39 60.81 -1.45
C ALA A 207 31.68 60.38 -2.17
N ALA A 208 31.67 59.23 -2.85
CA ALA A 208 32.78 58.81 -3.69
C ALA A 208 32.97 59.73 -4.90
N LEU A 209 31.88 60.10 -5.58
CA LEU A 209 31.93 61.05 -6.70
C LEU A 209 32.41 62.44 -6.27
N GLU A 210 31.96 62.94 -5.12
CA GLU A 210 32.41 64.21 -4.56
C GLU A 210 33.91 64.18 -4.22
N ARG A 211 34.39 63.08 -3.64
CA ARG A 211 35.82 62.87 -3.37
C ARG A 211 36.64 62.86 -4.66
N ASP A 212 36.19 62.15 -5.69
CA ASP A 212 36.88 62.08 -6.98
C ASP A 212 36.89 63.43 -7.70
N LYS A 213 35.83 64.22 -7.55
CA LYS A 213 35.77 65.58 -8.08
C LYS A 213 36.76 66.49 -7.36
N ALA A 214 36.77 66.49 -6.02
CA ALA A 214 37.73 67.25 -5.23
C ALA A 214 39.18 66.85 -5.52
N PHE A 215 39.45 65.54 -5.67
CA PHE A 215 40.77 65.03 -6.03
C PHE A 215 41.20 65.50 -7.43
N ARG A 216 40.29 65.51 -8.41
CA ARG A 216 40.55 66.07 -9.75
C ARG A 216 40.85 67.57 -9.71
N GLU A 217 40.08 68.34 -8.95
CA GLU A 217 40.29 69.78 -8.79
C GLU A 217 41.66 70.09 -8.14
N VAL A 218 42.03 69.38 -7.07
CA VAL A 218 43.35 69.50 -6.42
C VAL A 218 44.48 69.12 -7.37
N ASN A 219 44.34 68.02 -8.13
CA ASN A 219 45.36 67.60 -9.08
C ASN A 219 45.48 68.52 -10.30
N SER A 220 44.38 69.10 -10.78
CA SER A 220 44.42 70.11 -11.85
C SER A 220 45.06 71.42 -11.38
N SER A 221 44.95 71.74 -10.09
CA SER A 221 45.58 72.92 -9.47
C SER A 221 47.07 72.69 -9.14
N SER A 222 47.51 71.44 -8.96
CA SER A 222 48.92 71.09 -8.71
C SER A 222 49.74 70.86 -9.98
N VAL A 223 49.10 70.71 -11.16
CA VAL A 223 49.74 70.65 -12.48
C VAL A 223 49.71 72.04 -13.15
N GLN A 224 50.22 73.06 -12.46
CA GLN A 224 50.83 74.21 -13.13
C GLN A 224 52.35 74.00 -13.12
N PRO A 225 53.01 73.80 -14.28
CA PRO A 225 54.45 73.76 -14.32
C PRO A 225 54.98 75.20 -14.16
N SER A 226 55.76 75.44 -13.10
CA SER A 226 56.66 76.59 -13.04
C SER A 226 57.64 76.50 -14.21
N VAL A 227 57.38 77.27 -15.26
CA VAL A 227 58.29 77.49 -16.41
C VAL A 227 58.64 78.98 -16.45
N GLU A 228 59.96 79.22 -16.46
CA GLU A 228 60.70 80.46 -16.80
C GLU A 228 60.63 81.65 -15.82
N GLY A 229 61.71 82.39 -15.54
CA GLY A 229 63.04 82.43 -16.13
C GLY A 229 63.94 83.43 -15.39
N GLY A 230 65.25 83.28 -15.55
CA GLY A 230 66.27 84.12 -14.90
C GLY A 230 66.59 85.46 -15.59
N ASN A 231 67.74 86.00 -15.18
CA ASN A 231 68.39 87.28 -15.51
C ASN A 231 67.73 88.53 -14.86
N GLY A 232 68.45 89.54 -14.37
CA GLY A 232 69.87 89.84 -14.22
C GLY A 232 69.95 91.16 -13.42
N GLU A 233 70.90 91.31 -12.50
CA GLU A 233 72.07 92.20 -12.65
C GLU A 233 71.90 93.62 -12.08
N GLU A 234 72.80 93.91 -11.12
CA GLU A 234 73.64 95.13 -11.06
C GLU A 234 73.03 96.50 -10.62
N ARG A 235 73.45 97.01 -9.43
CA ARG A 235 74.39 98.17 -9.26
C ARG A 235 74.22 98.95 -7.93
N ARG A 236 75.38 99.17 -7.29
CA ARG A 236 75.80 100.28 -6.37
C ARG A 236 75.02 100.41 -5.05
N ALA A 237 75.66 100.59 -3.89
CA ALA A 237 77.00 101.08 -3.54
C ALA A 237 77.46 100.44 -2.22
#